data_AF-A0A1Q9P397-F1
#
_entry.id   AF-A0A1Q9P397-F1
#
_cell.length_a   1.000
_cell.length_b   1.000
_cell.length_c   1.000
_cell.angle_alpha   90.00
_cell.angle_beta   90.00
_cell.angle_gamma   90.00
#
_symmetry.space_group_name_H-M   'P 1'
#
loop_
_entity.id
_entity.type
_entity.pdbx_description
1 polymer ?
#
loop_
_entity_poly.entity_id
_entity_poly.type
_entity_poly.pdbx_seq_one_letter_code
_entity_poly.pdbx_strand_id
1 'polypeptide(L)'
;SSPDSFALLDSELNFVEVNKTLLKFLGKTKEEEIIGKNLLDINPAIKGTGRYEEYLEVIKTGKSLFRDDFIPDPKFGDVHLNMRTFKVSDGLGIIVTDITEHKKAEEALRTAQKYSRNIIDSSLDMIISVGENRRIVEFNHSAQETFGYGRDEIIDKHIDILYADTKEGEKVYETTRKSGQFSGEILNKRKNGELFYSFLSSSTQSKTEASRVSLHPIGH
;
A
#
# COMPACT_ATOMS: atom_id res chain seq x y z
N SER A 1 19.63 18.10 9.48
CA SER A 1 20.00 17.98 8.06
C SER A 1 18.83 17.38 7.32
N SER A 2 18.36 18.01 6.23
CA SER A 2 17.26 17.46 5.42
C SER A 2 17.69 16.16 4.73
N PRO A 3 16.86 15.11 4.69
CA PRO A 3 17.12 13.93 3.87
C PRO A 3 17.03 14.22 2.36
N ASP A 4 16.44 15.36 1.98
CA ASP A 4 16.30 15.77 0.58
C ASP A 4 17.57 16.47 0.10
N SER A 5 17.94 16.24 -1.16
CA SER A 5 18.91 17.06 -1.86
C SER A 5 18.26 18.36 -2.29
N PHE A 6 18.94 19.49 -2.10
CA PHE A 6 18.46 20.81 -2.48
C PHE A 6 19.53 21.58 -3.25
N ALA A 7 19.10 22.26 -4.31
CA ALA A 7 19.86 23.26 -5.03
C ALA A 7 19.02 24.52 -5.28
N LEU A 8 19.66 25.66 -5.18
CA LEU A 8 19.20 26.93 -5.75
C LEU A 8 20.14 27.29 -6.90
N LEU A 9 19.58 27.65 -8.05
CA LEU A 9 20.30 28.11 -9.22
C LEU A 9 19.81 29.51 -9.63
N ASP A 10 20.69 30.30 -10.25
CA ASP A 10 20.34 31.59 -10.82
C ASP A 10 19.60 31.44 -12.18
N SER A 11 19.30 32.57 -12.83
CA SER A 11 18.62 32.62 -14.13
C SER A 11 19.41 32.00 -15.28
N GLU A 12 20.73 31.83 -15.12
CA GLU A 12 21.63 31.18 -16.07
C GLU A 12 21.92 29.71 -15.71
N LEU A 13 21.23 29.19 -14.68
CA LEU A 13 21.41 27.84 -14.13
C LEU A 13 22.80 27.61 -13.53
N ASN A 14 23.41 28.64 -12.93
CA ASN A 14 24.59 28.49 -12.10
C ASN A 14 24.17 28.22 -10.65
N PHE A 15 24.90 27.36 -9.94
CA PHE A 15 24.58 27.03 -8.55
C PHE A 15 24.83 28.21 -7.62
N VAL A 16 23.79 28.65 -6.90
CA VAL A 16 23.83 29.71 -5.88
C VAL A 16 23.90 29.12 -4.48
N GLU A 17 23.15 28.04 -4.24
CA GLU A 17 23.13 27.35 -2.95
C GLU A 17 22.94 25.85 -3.18
N VAL A 18 23.58 25.03 -2.33
CA VAL A 18 23.37 23.58 -2.30
C VAL A 18 23.40 23.10 -0.86
N ASN A 19 22.64 22.06 -0.55
CA ASN A 19 22.73 21.44 0.77
C ASN A 19 23.75 20.28 0.79
N LYS A 20 24.13 19.86 2.01
CA LYS A 20 25.09 18.76 2.22
C LYS A 20 24.64 17.43 1.62
N THR A 21 23.35 17.22 1.47
CA THR A 21 22.79 15.98 0.91
C THR A 21 23.03 15.91 -0.59
N LEU A 22 22.82 17.02 -1.32
CA LEU A 22 23.16 17.11 -2.72
C LEU A 22 24.68 16.96 -2.96
N LEU A 23 25.52 17.55 -2.11
CA LEU A 23 26.99 17.38 -2.22
C LEU A 23 27.38 15.91 -2.17
N LYS A 24 26.85 15.15 -1.21
CA LYS A 24 27.09 13.71 -1.10
C LYS A 24 26.61 12.95 -2.33
N PHE A 25 25.41 13.27 -2.82
CA PHE A 25 24.85 12.66 -4.02
C PHE A 25 25.74 12.88 -5.25
N LEU A 26 26.31 14.07 -5.39
CA LEU A 26 27.25 14.42 -6.47
C LEU A 26 28.69 13.93 -6.23
N GLY A 27 28.95 13.22 -5.13
CA GLY A 27 30.31 12.77 -4.76
C GLY A 27 31.28 13.92 -4.43
N LYS A 28 30.75 15.07 -4.00
CA LYS A 28 31.51 16.27 -3.61
C LYS A 28 31.57 16.43 -2.10
N THR A 29 32.61 17.11 -1.64
CA THR A 29 32.85 17.31 -0.20
C THR A 29 32.66 18.75 0.25
N LYS A 30 32.78 19.70 -0.68
CA LYS A 30 32.78 21.12 -0.43
C LYS A 30 31.86 21.84 -1.40
N GLU A 31 31.14 22.85 -0.91
CA GLU A 31 30.19 23.63 -1.73
C GLU A 31 30.91 24.50 -2.76
N GLU A 32 32.10 24.98 -2.43
CA GLU A 32 32.95 25.81 -3.31
C GLU A 32 33.38 25.06 -4.58
N GLU A 33 33.26 23.73 -4.59
CA GLU A 33 33.47 22.92 -5.80
C GLU A 33 32.32 23.06 -6.82
N ILE A 34 31.17 23.60 -6.41
CA ILE A 34 29.92 23.66 -7.16
C ILE A 34 29.39 25.10 -7.31
N ILE A 35 29.43 25.90 -6.24
CA ILE A 35 28.88 27.26 -6.25
C ILE A 35 29.53 28.09 -7.38
N GLY A 36 28.69 28.79 -8.15
CA GLY A 36 29.07 29.60 -9.31
C GLY A 36 29.32 28.83 -10.60
N LYS A 37 29.34 27.49 -10.58
CA LYS A 37 29.47 26.68 -11.81
C LYS A 37 28.12 26.47 -12.46
N ASN A 38 28.12 26.35 -13.79
CA ASN A 38 26.91 26.05 -14.52
C ASN A 38 26.48 24.59 -14.29
N LEU A 39 25.16 24.36 -14.23
CA LEU A 39 24.57 23.02 -14.10
C LEU A 39 25.16 22.01 -15.09
N LEU A 40 25.39 22.43 -16.34
CA LEU A 40 25.90 21.56 -17.39
C LEU A 40 27.38 21.26 -17.28
N ASP A 41 28.17 22.10 -16.59
CA ASP A 41 29.57 21.81 -16.30
C ASP A 41 29.69 20.70 -15.25
N ILE A 42 28.71 20.62 -14.33
CA ILE A 42 28.64 19.59 -13.30
C ILE A 42 28.04 18.30 -13.85
N ASN A 43 26.96 18.41 -14.63
CA ASN A 43 26.27 17.26 -15.19
C ASN A 43 25.82 17.50 -16.65
N PRO A 44 26.72 17.27 -17.63
CA PRO A 44 26.41 17.44 -19.05
C PRO A 44 25.28 16.53 -19.55
N ALA A 45 25.06 15.38 -18.89
CA ALA A 45 24.06 14.39 -19.31
C ALA A 45 22.62 14.94 -19.21
N ILE A 46 22.40 16.00 -18.42
CA ILE A 46 21.09 16.63 -18.26
C ILE A 46 20.49 17.08 -19.61
N LYS A 47 21.31 17.55 -20.57
CA LYS A 47 20.81 17.90 -21.91
C LYS A 47 20.12 16.74 -22.62
N GLY A 48 20.64 15.52 -22.47
CA GLY A 48 20.06 14.33 -23.10
C GLY A 48 18.74 13.88 -22.47
N THR A 49 18.36 14.44 -21.31
CA THR A 49 17.16 14.05 -20.57
C THR A 49 15.94 14.96 -20.84
N GLY A 50 16.14 16.09 -21.51
CA GLY A 50 15.13 17.15 -21.68
C GLY A 50 14.94 18.08 -20.47
N ARG A 51 15.58 17.76 -19.32
CA ARG A 51 15.44 18.55 -18.08
C ARG A 51 16.00 19.96 -18.20
N TYR A 52 17.02 20.16 -19.02
CA TYR A 52 17.61 21.48 -19.19
C TYR A 52 16.58 22.46 -19.76
N GLU A 53 15.87 22.04 -20.81
CA GLU A 53 14.81 22.80 -21.44
C GLU A 53 13.62 23.00 -20.49
N GLU A 54 13.23 21.96 -19.75
CA GLU A 54 12.18 22.05 -18.72
C GLU A 54 12.52 23.08 -17.64
N TYR A 55 13.77 23.12 -17.17
CA TYR A 55 14.22 24.09 -16.15
C TYR A 55 14.14 25.53 -16.66
N LEU A 56 14.55 25.78 -17.90
CA LEU A 56 14.39 27.09 -18.53
C LEU A 56 12.91 27.46 -18.68
N GLU A 57 12.03 26.49 -18.97
CA GLU A 57 10.59 26.72 -19.03
C GLU A 57 10.01 27.07 -17.65
N VAL A 58 10.44 26.41 -16.57
CA VAL A 58 10.03 26.76 -15.20
C VAL A 58 10.47 28.18 -14.84
N ILE A 59 11.72 28.56 -15.14
CA ILE A 59 12.21 29.93 -14.94
C ILE A 59 11.39 30.94 -15.73
N LYS A 60 11.09 30.64 -16.99
CA LYS A 60 10.34 31.55 -17.88
C LYS A 60 8.87 31.71 -17.45
N THR A 61 8.21 30.61 -17.13
CA THR A 61 6.75 30.57 -16.92
C THR A 61 6.33 30.65 -15.46
N GLY A 62 7.22 30.29 -14.53
CA GLY A 62 6.90 30.12 -13.12
C GLY A 62 6.10 28.86 -12.77
N LYS A 63 5.69 28.05 -13.77
CA LYS A 63 4.95 26.81 -13.54
C LYS A 63 5.89 25.77 -12.95
N SER A 64 5.58 25.28 -11.75
CA SER A 64 6.39 24.25 -11.09
C SER A 64 6.29 22.91 -11.79
N LEU A 65 7.38 22.15 -11.79
CA LEU A 65 7.48 20.81 -12.35
C LEU A 65 7.62 19.78 -11.22
N PHE A 66 6.90 18.68 -11.35
CA PHE A 66 6.98 17.52 -10.48
C PHE A 66 7.29 16.29 -11.32
N ARG A 67 8.32 15.53 -10.95
CA ARG A 67 8.76 14.37 -11.72
C ARG A 67 9.16 13.23 -10.79
N ASP A 68 8.65 12.05 -11.10
CA ASP A 68 9.21 10.80 -10.58
C ASP A 68 10.26 10.31 -11.57
N ASP A 69 11.46 10.05 -11.08
CA ASP A 69 12.59 9.57 -11.86
C ASP A 69 13.06 8.22 -11.33
N PHE A 70 13.51 7.37 -12.24
CA PHE A 70 14.09 6.08 -11.92
C PHE A 70 15.51 6.06 -12.45
N ILE A 71 16.48 6.00 -11.55
CA ILE A 71 17.89 5.90 -11.90
C ILE A 71 18.33 4.46 -11.61
N PRO A 72 18.53 3.63 -12.65
CA PRO A 72 19.22 2.37 -12.48
C PRO A 72 20.70 2.69 -12.22
N ASP A 73 21.13 2.59 -10.95
CA ASP A 73 22.51 2.84 -10.56
C ASP A 73 23.26 1.51 -10.32
N PRO A 74 24.28 1.18 -11.14
CA PRO A 74 25.03 -0.08 -10.99
C PRO A 74 25.81 -0.20 -9.67
N LYS A 75 26.04 0.91 -8.96
CA LYS A 75 26.84 1.01 -7.73
C LYS A 75 25.97 1.11 -6.47
N PHE A 76 24.80 1.73 -6.57
CA PHE A 76 23.89 1.99 -5.43
C PHE A 76 22.59 1.19 -5.49
N GLY A 77 22.35 0.43 -6.56
CA GLY A 77 21.07 -0.25 -6.82
C GLY A 77 20.05 0.70 -7.43
N ASP A 78 18.90 0.17 -7.84
CA ASP A 78 17.82 0.96 -8.44
C ASP A 78 17.32 2.04 -7.46
N VAL A 79 17.42 3.31 -7.84
CA VAL A 79 17.01 4.46 -7.03
C VAL A 79 15.78 5.13 -7.63
N HIS A 80 14.75 5.33 -6.81
CA HIS A 80 13.59 6.15 -7.15
C HIS A 80 13.73 7.54 -6.55
N LEU A 81 13.61 8.56 -7.39
CA LEU A 81 13.71 9.96 -6.99
C LEU A 81 12.42 10.70 -7.29
N ASN A 82 11.94 11.49 -6.35
CA ASN A 82 10.94 12.52 -6.61
C ASN A 82 11.66 13.86 -6.72
N MET A 83 11.47 14.54 -7.84
CA MET A 83 12.05 15.85 -8.11
C MET A 83 10.95 16.91 -8.17
N ARG A 84 11.18 18.02 -7.48
CA ARG A 84 10.33 19.21 -7.48
C ARG A 84 11.16 20.40 -7.90
N THR A 85 10.72 21.06 -8.95
CA THR A 85 11.41 22.20 -9.53
C THR A 85 10.46 23.40 -9.58
N PHE A 86 10.90 24.53 -9.04
CA PHE A 86 10.07 25.72 -8.89
C PHE A 86 10.89 26.99 -9.06
N LYS A 87 10.28 28.04 -9.60
CA LYS A 87 10.94 29.33 -9.78
C LYS A 87 11.18 30.00 -8.41
N VAL A 88 12.37 30.55 -8.22
CA VAL A 88 12.74 31.35 -7.03
C VAL A 88 13.37 32.64 -7.52
N SER A 89 12.71 33.78 -7.29
CA SER A 89 13.09 35.06 -7.92
C SER A 89 13.18 34.91 -9.45
N ASP A 90 14.33 35.16 -10.04
CA ASP A 90 14.69 34.99 -11.45
C ASP A 90 15.36 33.65 -11.74
N GLY A 91 15.67 32.85 -10.71
CA GLY A 91 16.30 31.55 -10.80
C GLY A 91 15.36 30.39 -10.47
N LEU A 92 15.95 29.30 -9.96
CA LEU A 92 15.31 27.99 -9.84
C LEU A 92 15.68 27.28 -8.54
N GLY A 93 14.69 26.81 -7.80
CA GLY A 93 14.85 25.85 -6.72
C GLY A 93 14.58 24.44 -7.22
N ILE A 94 15.44 23.49 -6.84
CA ILE A 94 15.28 22.06 -7.10
C ILE A 94 15.38 21.30 -5.78
N ILE A 95 14.37 20.48 -5.49
CA ILE A 95 14.37 19.52 -4.39
C ILE A 95 14.33 18.13 -5.00
N VAL A 96 15.22 17.24 -4.56
CA VAL A 96 15.25 15.83 -4.95
C VAL A 96 15.17 14.97 -3.70
N THR A 97 14.11 14.18 -3.59
CA THR A 97 13.86 13.26 -2.49
C THR A 97 14.07 11.83 -2.96
N ASP A 98 14.90 11.07 -2.25
CA ASP A 98 14.98 9.62 -2.45
C ASP A 98 13.73 8.97 -1.85
N ILE A 99 12.94 8.31 -2.70
CA ILE A 99 11.71 7.62 -2.35
C ILE A 99 11.82 6.10 -2.53
N THR A 100 13.04 5.57 -2.67
CA THR A 100 13.31 4.16 -2.94
C THR A 100 12.73 3.25 -1.85
N GLU A 101 13.02 3.53 -0.59
CA GLU A 101 12.51 2.74 0.53
C GLU A 101 10.98 2.85 0.67
N HIS A 102 10.42 4.02 0.35
CA HIS A 102 8.97 4.18 0.31
C HIS A 102 8.33 3.30 -0.77
N LYS A 103 8.90 3.29 -1.98
CA LYS A 103 8.42 2.47 -3.10
C LYS A 103 8.57 0.97 -2.82
N LYS A 104 9.68 0.53 -2.24
CA LYS A 104 9.87 -0.87 -1.82
C LYS A 104 8.85 -1.29 -0.77
N ALA A 105 8.60 -0.44 0.23
CA ALA A 105 7.61 -0.73 1.27
C ALA A 105 6.18 -0.79 0.69
N GLU A 106 5.84 0.13 -0.21
CA GLU A 106 4.56 0.15 -0.93
C GLU A 106 4.36 -1.14 -1.75
N GLU A 107 5.39 -1.56 -2.50
CA GLU A 107 5.33 -2.77 -3.31
C GLU A 107 5.29 -4.05 -2.46
N ALA A 108 6.07 -4.12 -1.38
CA ALA A 108 6.05 -5.23 -0.44
C ALA A 108 4.67 -5.37 0.21
N LEU A 109 4.05 -4.26 0.62
CA LEU A 109 2.70 -4.24 1.17
C LEU A 109 1.67 -4.73 0.13
N ARG A 110 1.74 -4.20 -1.10
CA ARG A 110 0.85 -4.61 -2.20
C ARG A 110 0.98 -6.11 -2.50
N THR A 111 2.20 -6.61 -2.52
CA THR A 111 2.49 -8.03 -2.78
C THR A 111 1.98 -8.91 -1.65
N ALA A 112 2.21 -8.52 -0.39
CA ALA A 112 1.69 -9.23 0.77
C ALA A 112 0.15 -9.26 0.80
N GLN A 113 -0.50 -8.14 0.48
CA GLN A 113 -1.97 -8.07 0.37
C GLN A 113 -2.50 -9.00 -0.72
N LYS A 114 -1.89 -8.98 -1.92
CA LYS A 114 -2.28 -9.87 -3.02
C LYS A 114 -2.09 -11.34 -2.65
N TYR A 115 -0.95 -11.68 -2.06
CA TYR A 115 -0.64 -13.03 -1.62
C TYR A 115 -1.64 -13.51 -0.54
N SER A 116 -1.94 -12.67 0.45
CA SER A 116 -2.92 -12.99 1.49
C SER A 116 -4.32 -13.19 0.92
N ARG A 117 -4.77 -12.37 -0.03
CA ARG A 117 -6.07 -12.56 -0.71
C ARG A 117 -6.10 -13.87 -1.49
N ASN A 118 -5.04 -14.14 -2.26
CA ASN A 118 -4.95 -15.39 -3.02
C ASN A 118 -5.04 -16.62 -2.12
N ILE A 119 -4.36 -16.63 -0.96
CA ILE A 119 -4.46 -17.74 0.01
C ILE A 119 -5.89 -17.94 0.50
N ILE A 120 -6.58 -16.84 0.85
CA ILE A 120 -7.95 -16.91 1.36
C ILE A 120 -8.90 -17.41 0.27
N ASP A 121 -8.78 -16.88 -0.94
CA ASP A 121 -9.64 -17.22 -2.07
C ASP A 121 -9.36 -18.62 -2.63
N SER A 122 -8.12 -19.11 -2.57
CA SER A 122 -7.78 -20.47 -3.00
C SER A 122 -7.99 -21.52 -1.91
N SER A 123 -8.43 -21.14 -0.71
CA SER A 123 -8.69 -22.08 0.37
C SER A 123 -9.93 -22.92 0.05
N LEU A 124 -9.81 -24.24 0.22
CA LEU A 124 -10.94 -25.17 0.13
C LEU A 124 -11.91 -25.03 1.31
N ASP A 125 -11.42 -24.54 2.44
CA ASP A 125 -12.26 -24.28 3.61
C ASP A 125 -13.04 -22.99 3.40
N MET A 126 -14.28 -22.97 3.91
CA MET A 126 -15.03 -21.72 3.95
C MET A 126 -14.39 -20.81 5.00
N ILE A 127 -13.98 -19.63 4.57
CA ILE A 127 -13.40 -18.59 5.43
C ILE A 127 -14.36 -17.40 5.44
N ILE A 128 -14.85 -17.10 6.63
CA ILE A 128 -15.76 -15.98 6.88
C ILE A 128 -15.14 -15.13 7.97
N SER A 129 -15.01 -13.82 7.73
CA SER A 129 -14.65 -12.88 8.78
C SER A 129 -15.82 -11.99 9.14
N VAL A 130 -15.96 -11.74 10.44
CA VAL A 130 -17.03 -10.91 10.99
C VAL A 130 -16.43 -9.73 11.75
N GLY A 131 -16.87 -8.52 11.40
CA GLY A 131 -16.45 -7.27 12.03
C GLY A 131 -17.42 -6.78 13.11
N GLU A 132 -17.45 -5.46 13.30
CA GLU A 132 -18.38 -4.79 14.23
C GLU A 132 -19.83 -5.21 14.00
N ASN A 133 -20.62 -5.24 15.08
CA ASN A 133 -22.06 -5.55 15.04
C ASN A 133 -22.40 -6.88 14.33
N ARG A 134 -21.49 -7.86 14.39
CA ARG A 134 -21.64 -9.20 13.81
C ARG A 134 -21.91 -9.18 12.29
N ARG A 135 -21.33 -8.21 11.59
CA ARG A 135 -21.46 -8.06 10.12
C ARG A 135 -20.33 -8.74 9.37
N ILE A 136 -20.68 -9.39 8.26
CA ILE A 136 -19.72 -10.11 7.42
C ILE A 136 -18.82 -9.12 6.69
N VAL A 137 -17.51 -9.25 6.85
CA VAL A 137 -16.48 -8.41 6.21
C VAL A 137 -15.63 -9.19 5.20
N GLU A 138 -15.51 -10.50 5.36
CA GLU A 138 -14.86 -11.38 4.38
C GLU A 138 -15.69 -12.64 4.16
N PHE A 139 -15.72 -13.09 2.91
CA PHE A 139 -16.46 -14.27 2.47
C PHE A 139 -15.74 -14.86 1.26
N ASN A 140 -14.88 -15.87 1.51
CA ASN A 140 -14.02 -16.42 0.47
C ASN A 140 -14.79 -17.22 -0.59
N HIS A 141 -14.10 -17.65 -1.65
CA HIS A 141 -14.73 -18.37 -2.76
C HIS A 141 -15.44 -19.66 -2.33
N SER A 142 -14.81 -20.49 -1.48
CA SER A 142 -15.44 -21.71 -0.95
C SER A 142 -16.73 -21.42 -0.16
N ALA A 143 -16.76 -20.34 0.63
CA ALA A 143 -17.98 -19.92 1.33
C ALA A 143 -19.09 -19.48 0.35
N GLN A 144 -18.73 -18.81 -0.74
CA GLN A 144 -19.68 -18.42 -1.80
C GLN A 144 -20.30 -19.64 -2.48
N GLU A 145 -19.47 -20.60 -2.89
CA GLU A 145 -19.94 -21.85 -3.52
C GLU A 145 -20.82 -22.66 -2.57
N THR A 146 -20.44 -22.75 -1.29
CA THR A 146 -21.17 -23.54 -0.31
C THR A 146 -22.48 -22.86 0.08
N PHE A 147 -22.47 -21.60 0.52
CA PHE A 147 -23.70 -20.96 0.99
C PHE A 147 -24.60 -20.42 -0.13
N GLY A 148 -24.08 -20.28 -1.35
CA GLY A 148 -24.82 -19.81 -2.52
C GLY A 148 -25.04 -18.29 -2.57
N TYR A 149 -24.32 -17.51 -1.74
CA TYR A 149 -24.32 -16.06 -1.82
C TYR A 149 -23.09 -15.56 -2.58
N GLY A 150 -23.29 -14.59 -3.47
CA GLY A 150 -22.16 -13.83 -4.03
C GLY A 150 -21.58 -12.89 -2.98
N ARG A 151 -20.27 -12.57 -3.10
CA ARG A 151 -19.58 -11.64 -2.19
C ARG A 151 -20.34 -10.31 -2.03
N ASP A 152 -20.69 -9.65 -3.13
CA ASP A 152 -21.35 -8.33 -3.08
C ASP A 152 -22.75 -8.37 -2.45
N GLU A 153 -23.38 -9.55 -2.39
CA GLU A 153 -24.71 -9.72 -1.79
C GLU A 153 -24.64 -9.91 -0.26
N ILE A 154 -23.55 -10.53 0.23
CA ILE A 154 -23.42 -11.02 1.61
C ILE A 154 -22.55 -10.13 2.49
N ILE A 155 -21.63 -9.37 1.92
CA ILE A 155 -20.84 -8.38 2.67
C ILE A 155 -21.79 -7.36 3.34
N ASP A 156 -21.43 -6.94 4.54
CA ASP A 156 -22.21 -6.08 5.44
C ASP A 156 -23.52 -6.70 5.97
N LYS A 157 -23.92 -7.90 5.54
CA LYS A 157 -25.06 -8.61 6.15
C LYS A 157 -24.69 -9.14 7.53
N HIS A 158 -25.69 -9.25 8.40
CA HIS A 158 -25.52 -9.86 9.71
C HIS A 158 -25.28 -11.37 9.56
N ILE A 159 -24.28 -11.91 10.27
CA ILE A 159 -23.82 -13.30 10.13
C ILE A 159 -24.93 -14.35 10.37
N ASP A 160 -25.95 -14.01 11.17
CA ASP A 160 -27.09 -14.89 11.48
C ASP A 160 -27.85 -15.39 10.25
N ILE A 161 -27.72 -14.73 9.10
CA ILE A 161 -28.31 -15.20 7.84
C ILE A 161 -27.81 -16.61 7.45
N LEU A 162 -26.61 -17.00 7.90
CA LEU A 162 -25.96 -18.27 7.59
C LEU A 162 -26.34 -19.41 8.56
N TYR A 163 -26.92 -19.09 9.71
CA TYR A 163 -27.32 -20.09 10.71
C TYR A 163 -28.75 -20.58 10.48
N ALA A 164 -29.00 -21.86 10.79
CA ALA A 164 -30.36 -22.40 10.80
C ALA A 164 -31.18 -21.85 12.00
N ASP A 165 -30.55 -21.75 13.17
CA ASP A 165 -31.06 -21.11 14.38
C ASP A 165 -30.15 -19.94 14.79
N THR A 166 -30.69 -18.72 14.82
CA THR A 166 -29.92 -17.52 15.19
C THR A 166 -29.45 -17.54 16.65
N LYS A 167 -30.12 -18.30 17.53
CA LYS A 167 -29.67 -18.51 18.91
C LYS A 167 -28.37 -19.30 18.99
N GLU A 168 -28.12 -20.18 18.02
CA GLU A 168 -26.86 -20.92 17.91
C GLU A 168 -25.74 -19.96 17.47
N GLY A 169 -26.01 -19.09 16.50
CA GLY A 169 -25.09 -18.02 16.10
C GLY A 169 -24.70 -17.08 17.25
N GLU A 170 -25.66 -16.68 18.08
CA GLU A 170 -25.39 -15.87 19.27
C GLU A 170 -24.51 -16.60 20.28
N LYS A 171 -24.78 -17.89 20.56
CA LYS A 171 -23.93 -18.71 21.44
C LYS A 171 -22.51 -18.82 20.93
N VAL A 172 -22.31 -19.04 19.63
CA VAL A 172 -20.98 -19.08 19.00
C VAL A 172 -20.27 -17.74 19.23
N TYR A 173 -20.95 -16.63 18.91
CA TYR A 173 -20.38 -15.29 19.08
C TYR A 173 -19.99 -14.99 20.53
N GLU A 174 -20.89 -15.22 21.48
CA GLU A 174 -20.63 -15.00 22.90
C GLU A 174 -19.49 -15.87 23.41
N THR A 175 -19.44 -17.15 23.00
CA THR A 175 -18.39 -18.07 23.41
C THR A 175 -17.06 -17.57 22.89
N THR A 176 -16.94 -17.37 21.58
CA THR A 176 -15.71 -16.87 20.95
C THR A 176 -15.24 -15.56 21.56
N ARG A 177 -16.15 -14.64 21.87
CA ARG A 177 -15.82 -13.38 22.54
C ARG A 177 -15.33 -13.58 23.99
N LYS A 178 -15.94 -14.50 24.76
CA LYS A 178 -15.61 -14.73 26.19
C LYS A 178 -14.35 -15.57 26.38
N SER A 179 -14.18 -16.64 25.58
CA SER A 179 -13.07 -17.59 25.69
C SER A 179 -11.95 -17.37 24.67
N GLY A 180 -12.15 -16.46 23.69
CA GLY A 180 -11.22 -16.20 22.59
C GLY A 180 -11.36 -17.17 21.41
N GLN A 181 -12.06 -18.29 21.59
CA GLN A 181 -12.26 -19.32 20.57
C GLN A 181 -13.50 -20.18 20.81
N PHE A 182 -14.07 -20.72 19.74
CA PHE A 182 -15.11 -21.75 19.74
C PHE A 182 -14.80 -22.77 18.66
N SER A 183 -15.07 -24.05 18.92
CA SER A 183 -15.13 -25.07 17.89
C SER A 183 -16.29 -26.04 18.14
N GLY A 184 -16.97 -26.45 17.08
CA GLY A 184 -18.09 -27.39 17.18
C GLY A 184 -18.84 -27.55 15.87
N GLU A 185 -19.68 -28.58 15.81
CA GLU A 185 -20.62 -28.78 14.71
C GLU A 185 -21.78 -27.81 14.84
N ILE A 186 -22.19 -27.21 13.71
CA ILE A 186 -23.24 -26.20 13.61
C ILE A 186 -24.14 -26.55 12.44
N LEU A 187 -25.44 -26.31 12.61
CA LEU A 187 -26.40 -26.41 11.51
C LEU A 187 -26.56 -25.05 10.82
N ASN A 188 -26.14 -25.00 9.56
CA ASN A 188 -26.19 -23.79 8.75
C ASN A 188 -27.36 -23.83 7.76
N LYS A 189 -27.63 -22.69 7.14
CA LYS A 189 -28.64 -22.48 6.11
C LYS A 189 -28.05 -21.78 4.89
N ARG A 190 -28.19 -22.39 3.72
CA ARG A 190 -27.81 -21.81 2.43
C ARG A 190 -28.84 -20.76 1.97
N LYS A 191 -28.50 -19.96 0.95
CA LYS A 191 -29.40 -18.97 0.31
C LYS A 191 -30.71 -19.59 -0.19
N ASN A 192 -30.67 -20.82 -0.70
CA ASN A 192 -31.84 -21.55 -1.18
C ASN A 192 -32.72 -22.15 -0.03
N GLY A 193 -32.31 -21.99 1.23
CA GLY A 193 -32.99 -22.53 2.41
C GLY A 193 -32.56 -23.94 2.81
N GLU A 194 -31.71 -24.62 2.03
CA GLU A 194 -31.15 -25.93 2.36
C GLU A 194 -30.31 -25.84 3.64
N LEU A 195 -30.48 -26.84 4.51
CA LEU A 195 -29.72 -26.94 5.75
C LEU A 195 -28.57 -27.93 5.58
N PHE A 196 -27.42 -27.61 6.17
CA PHE A 196 -26.27 -28.50 6.16
C PHE A 196 -25.45 -28.36 7.45
N TYR A 197 -24.86 -29.46 7.89
CA TYR A 197 -23.92 -29.44 9.01
C TYR A 197 -22.54 -29.02 8.54
N SER A 198 -21.87 -28.22 9.35
CA SER A 198 -20.45 -27.93 9.19
C SER A 198 -19.74 -27.99 10.53
N PHE A 199 -18.47 -28.34 10.52
CA PHE A 199 -17.60 -28.10 11.67
C PHE A 199 -17.09 -26.66 11.64
N LEU A 200 -17.56 -25.83 12.58
CA LEU A 200 -17.18 -24.43 12.76
C LEU A 200 -16.02 -24.33 13.74
N SER A 201 -14.96 -23.63 13.36
CA SER A 201 -13.94 -23.11 14.25
C SER A 201 -13.90 -21.60 14.14
N SER A 202 -13.98 -20.89 15.26
CA SER A 202 -13.89 -19.43 15.28
C SER A 202 -12.97 -18.93 16.36
N SER A 203 -12.26 -17.84 16.09
CA SER A 203 -11.36 -17.18 17.04
C SER A 203 -11.44 -15.67 16.92
N THR A 204 -11.16 -14.96 18.01
CA THR A 204 -10.99 -13.50 18.00
C THR A 204 -9.54 -13.15 17.64
N GLN A 205 -9.33 -12.32 16.63
CA GLN A 205 -8.00 -11.75 16.37
C GLN A 205 -7.87 -10.40 17.07
N SER A 206 -6.88 -10.25 17.97
CA SER A 206 -6.65 -9.00 18.69
C SER A 206 -5.83 -8.01 17.85
N LYS A 207 -6.53 -7.17 17.10
CA LYS A 207 -6.29 -5.73 16.84
C LYS A 207 -7.10 -5.39 15.59
N THR A 208 -8.19 -4.64 15.78
CA THR A 208 -9.29 -4.32 14.84
C THR A 208 -10.15 -5.53 14.45
N GLU A 209 -11.46 -5.46 14.68
CA GLU A 209 -12.39 -6.59 14.77
C GLU A 209 -12.46 -7.46 13.52
N ALA A 210 -11.87 -8.65 13.59
CA ALA A 210 -12.19 -9.74 12.69
C ALA A 210 -12.17 -11.08 13.46
N SER A 211 -13.34 -11.69 13.63
CA SER A 211 -13.42 -13.10 14.01
C SER A 211 -13.22 -13.94 12.75
N ARG A 212 -12.19 -14.79 12.70
CA ARG A 212 -12.01 -15.73 11.58
C ARG A 212 -12.81 -16.99 11.90
N VAL A 213 -13.76 -17.31 11.03
CA VAL A 213 -14.57 -18.52 11.10
C VAL A 213 -14.14 -19.44 9.95
N SER A 214 -13.64 -20.63 10.29
CA SER A 214 -13.35 -21.71 9.35
C SER A 214 -14.43 -22.77 9.47
N LEU A 215 -15.17 -23.03 8.38
CA LEU A 215 -16.17 -24.09 8.32
C LEU A 215 -15.70 -25.20 7.38
N HIS A 216 -15.87 -26.45 7.81
CA HIS A 216 -15.62 -27.64 6.98
C HIS A 216 -16.95 -28.36 6.72
N PRO A 217 -17.30 -28.70 5.47
CA PRO A 217 -18.43 -29.58 5.19
C PRO A 217 -18.17 -30.96 5.78
N ILE A 218 -19.16 -31.53 6.44
CA ILE A 218 -19.09 -32.94 6.86
C ILE A 218 -19.58 -33.78 5.68
N GLY A 219 -18.70 -34.63 5.14
CA GLY A 219 -19.07 -35.58 4.11
C GLY A 219 -20.04 -36.63 4.67
N HIS A 220 -21.13 -36.89 3.94
CA HIS A 220 -21.94 -38.09 4.10
C HIS A 220 -21.56 -39.10 3.03
#